data_AF-A0A0M3DLC9-F1
#
_entry.id   AF-A0A0M3DLC9-F1
#
_cell.length_a   1.000
_cell.length_b   1.000
_cell.length_c   1.000
_cell.angle_alpha   90.00
_cell.angle_beta   90.00
_cell.angle_gamma   90.00
#
_symmetry.space_group_name_H-M   'P 1'
#
loop_
_entity.id
_entity.type
_entity.pdbx_description
1 polymer ?
#
loop_
_entity_poly.entity_id
_entity_poly.type
_entity_poly.pdbx_seq_one_letter_code
_entity_poly.pdbx_strand_id
1 'polypeptide(L)' 'MTKYDFSFKLKVVKSYLNGEGGFLSLSKKYGIHNNSQIQKWVNAYNILGEDGLKRKKVNKRTRVRI' A
#
# COMPACT_ATOMS: atom_id res chain seq x y z
N MET A 1 7.06 9.73 -7.02
CA MET A 1 7.56 8.43 -6.54
C MET A 1 6.53 7.87 -5.56
N THR A 2 6.29 6.57 -5.53
CA THR A 2 5.54 5.96 -4.42
C THR A 2 6.52 5.80 -3.24
N LYS A 3 6.22 6.42 -2.10
CA LYS A 3 7.06 6.40 -0.88
C LYS A 3 7.26 4.99 -0.28
N TYR A 4 6.42 4.03 -0.69
CA TYR A 4 6.41 2.67 -0.16
C TYR A 4 6.41 1.64 -1.29
N ASP A 5 7.35 0.71 -1.23
CA ASP A 5 7.48 -0.43 -2.13
C ASP A 5 6.45 -1.52 -1.87
N PHE A 6 6.28 -2.40 -2.86
CA PHE A 6 5.34 -3.52 -2.80
C PHE A 6 5.56 -4.39 -1.56
N SER A 7 6.80 -4.81 -1.30
CA SER A 7 7.15 -5.69 -0.17
C SER A 7 6.82 -5.04 1.17
N PHE A 8 7.00 -3.72 1.29
CA PHE A 8 6.63 -2.98 2.50
C PHE A 8 5.12 -3.00 2.71
N LYS A 9 4.34 -2.67 1.67
CA LYS A 9 2.86 -2.72 1.76
C LYS A 9 2.37 -4.12 2.14
N LEU A 10 2.95 -5.15 1.52
CA LEU A 10 2.60 -6.54 1.79
C LEU A 10 2.88 -6.91 3.25
N LYS A 11 4.03 -6.49 3.79
CA LYS A 11 4.37 -6.70 5.21
C LYS A 11 3.33 -6.07 6.14
N VAL A 12 2.93 -4.83 5.87
CA VAL A 12 1.95 -4.10 6.69
C VAL A 12 0.58 -4.79 6.63
N VAL A 13 0.12 -5.19 5.44
CA VAL A 13 -1.17 -5.89 5.27
C VAL A 13 -1.15 -7.26 5.95
N LYS A 14 -0.07 -8.04 5.82
CA LYS A 14 0.08 -9.32 6.52
C LYS A 14 0.06 -9.15 8.04
N SER A 15 0.71 -8.11 8.57
CA SER A 15 0.66 -7.81 10.01
C SER A 15 -0.77 -7.52 10.48
N TYR A 16 -1.56 -6.80 9.67
CA TYR A 16 -2.98 -6.55 9.95
C TYR A 16 -3.80 -7.85 9.95
N LEU A 17 -3.61 -8.69 8.93
CA LEU A 17 -4.31 -9.98 8.81
C LEU A 17 -3.93 -10.97 9.91
N ASN A 18 -2.71 -10.92 10.42
CA ASN A 18 -2.25 -11.70 11.57
C ASN A 18 -2.81 -11.20 12.91
N GLY A 19 -3.55 -10.09 12.93
CA GLY A 19 -4.10 -9.53 14.16
C GLY A 19 -3.08 -8.80 15.03
N GLU A 20 -1.93 -8.37 14.49
CA GLU A 20 -0.90 -7.63 15.25
C GLU A 20 -1.35 -6.22 15.69
N GLY A 21 -2.52 -5.77 15.23
CA GLY A 21 -3.15 -4.53 15.66
C GLY A 21 -4.02 -3.87 14.57
N GLY A 22 -4.73 -2.82 14.96
CA GLY A 22 -5.54 -2.01 14.04
C GLY A 22 -4.71 -1.05 13.19
N PHE A 23 -5.39 -0.30 12.30
CA PHE A 23 -4.74 0.65 11.39
C PHE A 23 -3.90 1.72 12.12
N LEU A 24 -4.37 2.22 13.26
CA LEU A 24 -3.64 3.21 14.06
C LEU A 24 -2.36 2.64 14.67
N SER A 25 -2.43 1.43 15.22
CA SER A 25 -1.28 0.75 15.83
C SER A 25 -0.21 0.43 14.78
N LEU A 26 -0.63 -0.09 13.62
CA LEU A 26 0.27 -0.38 12.51
C LEU A 26 0.88 0.89 11.91
N SER A 27 0.10 1.97 11.82
CA SER A 27 0.60 3.26 11.38
C SER A 27 1.74 3.78 12.25
N LYS A 28 1.57 3.74 13.57
CA LYS A 28 2.63 4.10 14.52
C LYS A 28 3.83 3.17 14.42
N LYS A 29 3.61 1.85 14.36
CA LYS A 29 4.66 0.82 14.27
C LYS A 29 5.52 0.97 13.01
N TYR A 30 4.90 1.32 11.88
CA TYR A 30 5.56 1.41 10.58
C TYR A 30 5.84 2.85 10.12
N GLY A 31 5.58 3.87 10.96
CA GLY A 31 5.82 5.29 10.65
C GLY A 31 4.94 5.85 9.53
N ILE A 32 3.76 5.28 9.30
CA ILE A 32 2.86 5.68 8.22
C ILE A 32 1.94 6.80 8.71
N HIS A 33 2.19 8.03 8.27
CA HIS A 33 1.41 9.20 8.72
C HIS A 33 -0.12 9.09 8.54
N ASN A 34 -0.59 8.36 7.52
CA ASN A 34 -2.01 8.28 7.21
C ASN A 34 -2.54 6.85 7.34
N ASN A 35 -3.35 6.61 8.35
CA ASN A 35 -3.97 5.30 8.62
C ASN A 35 -4.88 4.84 7.48
N SER A 36 -5.54 5.77 6.78
CA SER A 36 -6.38 5.47 5.62
C SER A 36 -5.57 4.89 4.45
N GLN A 37 -4.25 5.12 4.43
CA GLN A 37 -3.36 4.50 3.44
C GLN A 37 -3.23 2.99 3.67
N ILE A 38 -3.18 2.56 4.92
CA ILE A 38 -3.16 1.14 5.30
C ILE A 38 -4.50 0.49 4.95
N GLN A 39 -5.62 1.16 5.27
CA GLN A 39 -6.96 0.70 4.91
C GLN A 39 -7.11 0.47 3.41
N LYS A 40 -6.60 1.39 2.57
CA LYS A 40 -6.58 1.22 1.11
C LYS A 40 -5.79 -0.01 0.66
N TRP A 41 -4.64 -0.28 1.28
CA TRP A 41 -3.84 -1.46 0.96
C TRP A 41 -4.55 -2.75 1.36
N VAL A 42 -5.13 -2.80 2.56
CA VAL A 42 -5.91 -3.96 3.03
C VAL A 42 -7.10 -4.20 2.12
N ASN A 43 -7.84 -3.16 1.74
CA ASN A 43 -8.99 -3.30 0.85
C ASN A 43 -8.56 -3.79 -0.55
N ALA A 44 -7.49 -3.22 -1.11
CA ALA A 44 -6.95 -3.68 -2.39
C ALA A 44 -6.48 -5.14 -2.32
N TYR A 45 -5.90 -5.56 -1.20
CA TYR A 45 -5.52 -6.94 -0.96
C TYR A 45 -6.72 -7.88 -0.84
N ASN A 46 -7.80 -7.46 -0.18
CA ASN A 46 -9.01 -8.28 -0.09
C ASN A 46 -9.72 -8.47 -1.44
N ILE A 47 -9.60 -7.49 -2.36
CA ILE A 47 -10.25 -7.56 -3.68
C ILE A 47 -9.37 -8.30 -4.71
N LEU A 48 -8.07 -8.02 -4.74
CA LEU A 48 -7.15 -8.47 -5.81
C LEU A 48 -5.95 -9.28 -5.30
N GLY A 49 -5.90 -9.59 -4.00
CA GLY A 49 -4.74 -10.22 -3.37
C GLY A 49 -3.49 -9.35 -3.48
N GLU A 50 -2.34 -10.01 -3.66
CA GLU A 50 -1.06 -9.34 -3.83
C GLU A 50 -1.04 -8.38 -5.04
N ASP A 51 -1.79 -8.67 -6.10
CA ASP A 51 -1.83 -7.80 -7.29
C ASP A 51 -2.40 -6.41 -6.97
N GLY A 52 -3.34 -6.32 -6.02
CA GLY A 52 -3.90 -5.06 -5.53
C GLY A 52 -2.88 -4.13 -4.86
N LEU A 53 -1.76 -4.67 -4.38
CA LEU A 53 -0.67 -3.88 -3.78
C LEU A 53 0.37 -3.43 -4.81
N LYS A 54 0.41 -4.09 -5.98
CA LYS A 54 1.31 -3.72 -7.06
C LYS A 54 0.96 -2.34 -7.58
N ARG A 55 1.98 -1.58 -7.93
CA ARG A 55 1.80 -0.23 -8.46
C ARG A 55 1.17 -0.33 -9.85
N LYS A 56 0.01 0.31 -10.06
CA LYS A 56 -0.47 0.57 -11.41
C LYS A 56 0.62 1.35 -12.16
N LYS A 57 1.18 0.75 -13.21
CA LYS A 57 2.07 1.44 -14.14
C LYS A 57 1.24 2.52 -14.83
N VAL A 58 1.20 3.72 -14.28
CA VAL A 58 0.74 4.89 -15.04
C VAL A 58 1.77 5.08 -16.13
N ASN A 59 1.43 4.68 -17.36
CA ASN A 59 2.21 5.01 -18.54
C ASN A 59 2.37 6.53 -18.54
N LYS A 60 3.56 7.01 -18.17
CA LYS A 60 3.95 8.37 -18.45
C LYS A 60 4.06 8.43 -19.98
N ARG A 61 2.97 8.74 -20.67
CA ARG A 61 3.03 9.18 -22.07
C ARG A 61 3.89 10.43 -22.04
N THR A 62 5.16 10.24 -22.38
CA THR A 62 6.11 11.29 -22.69
C THR A 62 5.41 12.27 -23.61
N ARG A 63 5.23 13.52 -23.18
CA ARG A 63 4.89 14.60 -24.10
C ARG A 63 6.08 14.70 -25.06
N VAL A 64 5.93 14.15 -26.25
CA VAL A 64 6.75 14.58 -27.39
C VAL A 64 6.31 16.02 -27.65
N ARG A 65 7.14 16.98 -27.24
CA ARG A 65 7.02 18.36 -27.72
C ARG A 65 7.72 18.40 -29.07
N ILE A 66 6.93 18.63 -30.12
CA ILE A 66 7.39 19.14 -31.42
C ILE A 66 7.65 20.65 -31.22
#